data_AF-W1P1Y2-F1
#
_entry.id   AF-W1P1Y2-F1
#
_cell.length_a   1.000
_cell.length_b   1.000
_cell.length_c   1.000
_cell.angle_alpha   90.00
_cell.angle_beta   90.00
_cell.angle_gamma   90.00
#
_symmetry.space_group_name_H-M   'P 1'
#
loop_
_entity.id
_entity.type
_entity.pdbx_description
1 polymer ?
#
loop_
_entity_poly.entity_id
_entity_poly.type
_entity_poly.pdbx_seq_one_letter_code
_entity_poly.pdbx_strand_id
1 'polypeptide(L)'
;MKVEVEEREGRNLNIRMCCPTRPGLLLSTMRHLDGLGIDIKQAFISCSNEFFLDVFHAEPIEGRVAPEDIKALLLHNAGYQATA
;
A
#
# COMPACT_ATOMS: atom_id res chain seq x y z
N MET A 1 12.24 4.02 -5.82
CA MET A 1 10.96 3.55 -5.25
C MET A 1 10.00 4.71 -5.19
N LYS A 2 8.72 4.45 -5.46
CA LYS A 2 7.65 5.44 -5.47
C LYS A 2 6.46 4.89 -4.67
N VAL A 3 5.92 5.68 -3.75
CA VAL A 3 4.70 5.38 -3.00
C VAL A 3 3.82 6.62 -2.99
N GLU A 4 2.61 6.49 -3.52
CA GLU A 4 1.56 7.50 -3.54
C GLU A 4 0.33 6.92 -2.85
N VAL A 5 -0.28 7.71 -1.96
CA VAL A 5 -1.52 7.37 -1.29
C VAL A 5 -2.43 8.59 -1.36
N GLU A 6 -3.64 8.41 -1.86
CA GLU A 6 -4.62 9.48 -2.05
C GLU A 6 -5.96 9.06 -1.46
N GLU A 7 -6.56 9.94 -0.64
CA GLU A 7 -7.96 9.80 -0.25
C GLU A 7 -8.87 10.32 -1.38
N ARG A 8 -9.93 9.56 -1.65
CA ARG A 8 -10.98 9.87 -2.61
C ARG A 8 -12.32 10.03 -1.90
N GLU A 9 -13.32 10.51 -2.65
CA GLU A 9 -14.67 10.63 -2.14
C GLU A 9 -15.18 9.29 -1.56
N GLY A 10 -15.91 9.38 -0.44
CA GLY A 10 -16.54 8.22 0.18
C GLY A 10 -15.60 7.31 0.99
N ARG A 11 -14.50 7.82 1.55
CA ARG A 11 -13.49 7.05 2.33
C ARG A 11 -12.69 6.05 1.49
N ASN A 12 -12.74 6.21 0.17
CA ASN A 12 -11.96 5.40 -0.75
C ASN A 12 -10.49 5.82 -0.74
N LEU A 13 -9.60 4.85 -0.86
CA LEU A 13 -8.16 5.06 -0.91
C LEU A 13 -7.61 4.51 -2.21
N ASN A 14 -6.78 5.33 -2.86
CA ASN A 14 -5.92 4.88 -3.94
C ASN A 14 -4.50 4.73 -3.43
N ILE A 15 -3.89 3.59 -3.70
CA ILE A 15 -2.52 3.28 -3.26
C ILE A 15 -1.73 2.84 -4.47
N ARG A 16 -0.65 3.56 -4.77
CA ARG A 16 0.28 3.19 -5.84
C ARG A 16 1.68 3.03 -5.28
N MET A 17 2.28 1.88 -5.54
CA MET A 17 3.62 1.54 -5.10
C MET A 17 4.40 0.91 -6.26
N CYS A 18 5.63 1.38 -6.45
CA CYS A 18 6.59 0.77 -7.37
C CYS A 18 7.97 0.70 -6.72
N CYS A 19 8.55 -0.51 -6.65
CA CYS A 19 9.86 -0.73 -6.06
C CYS A 19 10.53 -2.02 -6.59
N PRO A 20 11.85 -2.21 -6.35
CA PRO A 20 12.52 -3.45 -6.71
C PRO A 20 11.85 -4.66 -6.04
N THR A 21 11.66 -5.73 -6.81
CA THR A 21 11.06 -6.97 -6.29
C THR A 21 11.99 -7.61 -5.25
N ARG A 22 11.40 -8.12 -4.17
CA ARG A 22 12.09 -8.94 -3.17
C ARG A 22 11.24 -10.18 -2.83
N PRO A 23 11.87 -11.33 -2.52
CA PRO A 23 11.14 -12.49 -2.05
C PRO A 23 10.22 -12.14 -0.86
N GLY A 24 8.95 -12.51 -0.96
CA GLY A 24 7.97 -12.29 0.10
C GLY A 24 7.34 -10.89 0.17
N LEU A 25 7.76 -9.93 -0.67
CA LEU A 25 7.27 -8.54 -0.60
C LEU A 25 5.76 -8.42 -0.86
N LEU A 26 5.21 -9.20 -1.80
CA LEU A 26 3.76 -9.23 -2.06
C LEU A 26 3.02 -9.65 -0.79
N LEU A 27 3.40 -10.79 -0.21
CA LEU A 27 2.76 -11.33 0.98
C LEU A 27 2.89 -10.36 2.17
N SER A 28 4.07 -9.79 2.39
CA SER A 28 4.27 -8.85 3.49
C SER A 28 3.44 -7.58 3.27
N THR A 29 3.38 -7.05 2.06
CA THR A 29 2.56 -5.87 1.74
C THR A 29 1.08 -6.12 2.03
N MET A 30 0.54 -7.24 1.57
CA MET A 30 -0.86 -7.60 1.81
C MET A 30 -1.16 -7.76 3.30
N ARG A 31 -0.28 -8.43 4.06
CA ARG A 31 -0.44 -8.57 5.52
C ARG A 31 -0.41 -7.25 6.27
N HIS A 32 0.43 -6.31 5.85
CA HIS A 32 0.51 -5.01 6.49
C HIS A 32 -0.72 -4.15 6.19
N LEU A 33 -1.25 -4.19 4.96
CA LEU A 33 -2.50 -3.50 4.61
C LEU A 33 -3.71 -4.11 5.36
N ASP A 34 -3.76 -5.44 5.47
CA ASP A 34 -4.75 -6.16 6.28
C ASP A 34 -4.64 -5.78 7.78
N GLY A 35 -3.41 -5.70 8.30
CA GLY A 35 -3.14 -5.26 9.68
C GLY A 35 -3.51 -3.80 9.96
N LEU A 36 -3.58 -2.94 8.93
CA LEU A 36 -4.12 -1.57 9.02
C LEU A 36 -5.66 -1.54 8.93
N GLY A 37 -6.31 -2.68 8.73
CA GLY A 37 -7.76 -2.74 8.52
C GLY A 37 -8.17 -2.13 7.18
N ILE A 38 -7.33 -2.22 6.14
CA ILE A 38 -7.65 -1.74 4.80
C ILE A 38 -8.22 -2.90 3.98
N ASP A 39 -9.51 -2.79 3.65
CA ASP A 39 -10.18 -3.74 2.78
C ASP A 39 -9.99 -3.35 1.31
N ILE A 40 -9.21 -4.14 0.59
CA ILE A 40 -8.87 -3.91 -0.82
C ILE A 40 -9.95 -4.53 -1.70
N LYS A 41 -10.73 -3.69 -2.39
CA LYS A 41 -11.79 -4.14 -3.31
C LYS A 41 -11.26 -4.43 -4.71
N GLN A 42 -10.35 -3.59 -5.20
CA GLN A 42 -9.80 -3.70 -6.56
C GLN A 42 -8.33 -3.27 -6.60
N ALA A 43 -7.47 -4.14 -7.15
CA ALA A 43 -6.05 -3.86 -7.31
C ALA A 43 -5.47 -4.56 -8.55
N PHE A 44 -4.41 -3.97 -9.11
CA PHE A 44 -3.52 -4.57 -10.08
C PHE A 44 -2.15 -4.77 -9.45
N ILE A 45 -1.58 -5.97 -9.60
CA ILE A 45 -0.28 -6.33 -9.01
C ILE A 45 0.59 -7.03 -10.06
N SER A 46 1.83 -6.56 -10.19
CA SER A 46 2.87 -7.19 -11.00
C SER A 46 4.13 -7.41 -10.18
N CYS A 47 4.76 -8.57 -10.37
CA CYS A 47 6.02 -8.96 -9.70
C CYS A 47 7.07 -9.46 -10.71
N SER A 48 6.84 -9.29 -12.02
CA SER A 48 7.65 -9.91 -13.08
C SER A 48 8.95 -9.17 -13.40
N ASN A 49 9.19 -7.99 -12.82
CA ASN A 49 10.44 -7.23 -12.92
C ASN A 49 10.60 -6.41 -11.63
N GLU A 50 9.83 -5.33 -11.56
CA GLU A 50 9.60 -4.54 -10.36
C GLU A 50 8.31 -5.00 -9.68
N PHE A 51 8.23 -4.78 -8.38
CA PHE A 51 6.99 -4.90 -7.65
C PHE A 51 6.18 -3.64 -7.90
N PHE A 52 5.08 -3.81 -8.64
CA PHE A 52 4.12 -2.76 -8.93
C PHE A 52 2.77 -3.13 -8.33
N LEU A 53 2.24 -2.24 -7.51
CA LEU A 53 0.93 -2.34 -6.88
C LEU A 53 0.16 -1.06 -7.21
N ASP A 54 -1.05 -1.21 -7.76
CA ASP A 54 -1.99 -0.13 -7.99
C ASP A 54 -3.35 -0.55 -7.45
N VAL A 55 -3.75 0.03 -6.32
CA VAL A 55 -5.05 -0.17 -5.68
C VAL A 55 -5.95 0.98 -6.08
N PHE A 56 -7.04 0.65 -6.78
CA PHE A 56 -7.98 1.64 -7.32
C PHE A 56 -9.18 1.87 -6.40
N HIS A 57 -9.45 0.90 -5.53
CA HIS A 57 -10.54 0.94 -4.58
C HIS A 57 -10.17 0.14 -3.34
N ALA A 58 -9.89 0.85 -2.26
CA ALA A 58 -9.77 0.29 -0.92
C ALA A 58 -10.49 1.17 0.09
N GLU A 59 -10.98 0.56 1.17
CA GLU A 59 -11.74 1.24 2.21
C GLU A 59 -11.24 0.78 3.59
N PRO A 60 -11.11 1.69 4.57
CA PRO A 60 -10.92 1.29 5.96
C PRO A 60 -12.15 0.53 6.48
N ILE A 61 -11.93 -0.67 7.04
CA ILE A 61 -12.96 -1.47 7.69
C ILE A 61 -13.60 -0.67 8.83
N GLU A 62 -12.76 -0.03 9.66
CA GLU A 62 -13.19 0.81 10.77
C GLU A 62 -12.51 2.19 10.72
N GLY A 63 -13.25 3.23 11.15
CA GLY A 63 -12.69 4.57 11.32
C GLY A 63 -12.07 5.17 10.04
N ARG A 64 -10.93 5.83 10.19
CA ARG A 64 -10.12 6.39 9.10
C ARG A 64 -8.67 5.97 9.29
N VAL A 65 -8.00 5.67 8.19
CA VAL A 65 -6.55 5.45 8.16
C VAL A 65 -5.92 6.62 7.43
N ALA A 66 -4.95 7.29 8.05
CA ALA A 66 -4.30 8.43 7.41
C ALA A 66 -3.46 7.95 6.21
N PRO A 67 -3.54 8.63 5.04
CA PRO A 67 -2.70 8.31 3.89
C PRO A 67 -1.20 8.23 4.22
N GLU A 68 -0.74 9.07 5.14
CA GLU A 68 0.64 9.12 5.62
C GLU A 68 1.05 7.84 6.35
N ASP A 69 0.14 7.24 7.14
CA ASP A 69 0.42 5.99 7.87
C ASP A 69 0.58 4.82 6.90
N ILE A 70 -0.26 4.76 5.87
CA ILE A 70 -0.17 3.77 4.79
C ILE A 70 1.15 3.93 4.05
N LYS A 71 1.49 5.17 3.70
CA LYS A 71 2.74 5.48 3.00
C LYS A 71 3.96 5.08 3.83
N ALA A 72 3.99 5.45 5.12
CA ALA A 72 5.07 5.11 6.03
C ALA A 72 5.24 3.60 6.18
N LEU A 73 4.13 2.87 6.33
CA LEU A 73 4.14 1.41 6.45
C LEU A 73 4.63 0.72 5.17
N LEU A 74 4.21 1.19 3.99
CA LEU A 74 4.68 0.64 2.71
C LEU A 74 6.17 0.92 2.47
N LEU A 75 6.63 2.12 2.83
CA LEU A 75 8.06 2.47 2.78
C LEU A 75 8.87 1.53 3.70
N HIS A 76 8.45 1.40 4.95
CA HIS A 76 9.08 0.52 5.93
C HIS A 76 9.10 -0.95 5.47
N ASN A 77 7.97 -1.47 4.98
CA ASN A 77 7.87 -2.86 4.51
C ASN A 77 8.80 -3.16 3.32
N ALA A 78 9.04 -2.17 2.45
CA ALA A 78 10.02 -2.29 1.37
C ALA A 78 11.47 -2.05 1.83
N GLY A 79 11.72 -1.83 3.12
CA GLY A 79 13.04 -1.61 3.71
C GLY A 79 13.59 -0.20 3.49
N TYR A 80 12.71 0.79 3.30
CA TYR A 80 13.09 2.20 3.22
C TYR A 80 12.56 2.91 4.46
N GLN A 81 13.44 3.21 5.41
CA GLN A 81 13.06 4.04 6.57
C GLN A 81 12.88 5.48 6.07
N ALA A 82 11.74 6.10 6.41
CA ALA A 82 11.64 7.54 6.32
C ALA A 82 12.61 8.11 7.35
N THR A 83 13.69 8.75 6.90
CA THR A 83 14.54 9.56 7.77
C THR A 83 13.69 10.70 8.30
N ALA A 84 13.56 10.77 9.62
CA ALA A 84 12.92 11.86 10.35
C ALA A 84 13.55 13.22 10.02
#